data_AF-A0A1F7BEH8-F1
#
_entry.id   AF-A0A1F7BEH8-F1
#
_cell.length_a   1.000
_cell.length_b   1.000
_cell.length_c   1.000
_cell.angle_alpha   90.00
_cell.angle_beta   90.00
_cell.angle_gamma   90.00
#
_symmetry.space_group_name_H-M   'P 1'
#
loop_
_entity.id
_entity.type
_entity.pdbx_description
1 polymer ?
#
loop_
_entity_poly.entity_id
_entity_poly.type
_entity_poly.pdbx_seq_one_letter_code
_entity_poly.pdbx_strand_id
1 'polypeptide(L)' 'MIFSRKNAGKWVASKGEKVVATSKKLDVLVKKIDARKDKKSIRFDKVPQHLNFVGFSYGI' A
#
# COMPACT_ATOMS: atom_id res chain seq x y z
N MET A 1 -5.17 7.11 -4.29
CA MET A 1 -4.52 6.32 -3.21
C MET A 1 -5.45 6.31 -2.00
N ILE A 2 -6.04 5.17 -1.64
CA ILE A 2 -6.98 5.10 -0.50
C ILE A 2 -6.17 5.04 0.80
N PHE A 3 -5.79 6.21 1.30
CA PHE A 3 -5.21 6.38 2.63
C PHE A 3 -6.30 6.15 3.69
N SER A 4 -6.55 4.88 4.02
CA SER A 4 -7.40 4.54 5.17
C SER A 4 -6.56 4.51 6.44
N ARG A 5 -7.05 5.15 7.52
CA ARG A 5 -6.45 5.07 8.87
C ARG A 5 -6.23 3.61 9.32
N LYS A 6 -7.06 2.66 8.83
CA LYS A 6 -6.95 1.22 9.10
C LYS A 6 -5.68 0.56 8.52
N ASN A 7 -5.03 1.21 7.56
CA ASN A 7 -3.83 0.73 6.88
C ASN A 7 -2.57 1.49 7.31
N ALA A 8 -2.68 2.47 8.22
CA ALA A 8 -1.53 3.22 8.74
C ALA A 8 -0.46 2.28 9.31
N GLY A 9 0.80 2.53 8.96
CA GLY A 9 1.94 1.70 9.36
C GLY A 9 2.01 0.31 8.70
N LYS A 10 1.12 0.01 7.74
CA LYS A 10 1.16 -1.24 6.96
C LYS A 10 1.70 -0.97 5.55
N TRP A 11 2.38 -1.98 5.02
CA TRP A 11 2.57 -2.12 3.59
C TRP A 11 1.25 -2.46 2.93
N VAL A 12 1.01 -1.83 1.78
CA VAL A 12 -0.19 -1.96 0.99
C VAL A 12 0.22 -2.37 -0.41
N ALA A 13 -0.41 -3.42 -0.91
CA ALA A 13 -0.34 -3.81 -2.30
C ALA A 13 -1.59 -3.25 -2.98
N SER A 14 -1.41 -2.47 -4.02
CA SER A 14 -2.47 -1.85 -4.81
C SER A 14 -2.39 -2.29 -6.27
N LYS A 15 -3.55 -2.39 -6.92
CA LYS A 15 -3.65 -2.63 -8.35
C LYS A 15 -4.62 -1.59 -8.92
N GLY A 16 -4.09 -0.69 -9.74
CA GLY A 16 -4.83 0.52 -10.13
C GLY A 16 -5.21 1.34 -8.89
N GLU A 17 -6.50 1.61 -8.71
CA GLU A 17 -7.02 2.40 -7.58
C GLU A 17 -7.52 1.56 -6.40
N LYS A 18 -7.39 0.22 -6.48
CA LYS A 18 -7.90 -0.70 -5.45
C LYS A 18 -6.78 -1.33 -4.64
N VAL A 19 -7.00 -1.42 -3.32
CA VAL A 19 -6.12 -2.14 -2.39
C VAL A 19 -6.42 -3.64 -2.49
N VAL A 20 -5.41 -4.44 -2.82
CA VAL A 20 -5.55 -5.90 -2.99
C VAL A 20 -5.08 -6.69 -1.77
N ALA A 21 -4.10 -6.17 -1.02
CA ALA A 21 -3.63 -6.77 0.21
C ALA A 21 -2.93 -5.74 1.10
N THR A 22 -2.91 -5.98 2.41
CA THR A 22 -2.14 -5.17 3.37
C THR A 22 -1.44 -6.06 4.39
N SER A 23 -0.30 -5.61 4.92
CA SER A 23 0.46 -6.32 5.95
C SER A 23 1.38 -5.38 6.71
N LYS A 24 1.66 -5.66 7.99
CA LYS A 24 2.68 -4.89 8.75
C LYS A 24 4.10 -5.15 8.23
N LYS A 25 4.35 -6.34 7.66
CA LYS A 25 5.67 -6.74 7.13
C LYS A 25 5.62 -6.85 5.61
N LEU A 26 6.61 -6.24 4.93
CA LEU A 26 6.73 -6.31 3.47
C LEU A 26 6.92 -7.75 2.99
N ASP A 27 7.80 -8.53 3.62
CA ASP A 27 8.06 -9.93 3.25
C ASP A 27 6.78 -10.77 3.19
N VAL A 28 5.92 -10.63 4.21
CA VAL A 28 4.63 -11.32 4.27
C VAL A 28 3.69 -10.86 3.14
N LEU A 29 3.73 -9.57 2.80
CA LEU A 29 2.93 -9.02 1.71
C LEU A 29 3.42 -9.54 0.36
N VAL A 30 4.73 -9.52 0.13
CA VAL A 30 5.35 -10.01 -1.10
C VAL A 30 5.05 -11.48 -1.29
N LYS A 31 5.20 -12.33 -0.26
CA LYS A 31 4.82 -13.76 -0.35
C LYS A 31 3.35 -13.97 -0.71
N LYS A 32 2.44 -13.15 -0.16
CA LYS A 32 1.00 -13.20 -0.51
C LYS A 32 0.73 -12.80 -1.96
N ILE A 33 1.50 -11.85 -2.50
CA ILE A 33 1.37 -11.40 -3.88
C ILE A 33 2.11 -12.31 -4.85
N ASP A 34 3.19 -12.97 -4.44
CA ASP A 34 4.01 -13.79 -5.33
C ASP A 34 3.24 -15.00 -5.89
N ALA A 35 2.31 -15.54 -5.09
CA ALA A 35 1.36 -16.58 -5.50
C ALA A 35 0.29 -16.10 -6.50
N ARG A 36 0.19 -14.79 -6.78
CA ARG A 36 -0.81 -14.24 -7.70
C ARG A 36 -0.29 -14.15 -9.13
N LYS A 37 -1.15 -14.51 -10.08
CA LYS A 37 -0.86 -14.40 -11.53
C LYS A 37 -0.64 -12.95 -11.98
N ASP A 38 -1.25 -11.98 -11.31
CA ASP A 38 -1.21 -10.56 -11.66
C ASP A 38 -0.14 -9.75 -10.91
N LYS A 39 0.83 -10.40 -10.29
CA LYS A 39 1.89 -9.77 -9.47
C LYS A 39 2.66 -8.64 -10.16
N LYS A 40 2.86 -8.73 -11.49
CA LYS A 40 3.56 -7.70 -12.28
C LYS A 40 2.80 -6.37 -12.38
N SER A 41 1.48 -6.39 -12.15
CA SER A 41 0.62 -5.20 -12.19
C SER A 41 0.38 -4.57 -10.82
N ILE A 42 0.96 -5.13 -9.77
CA ILE A 42 0.73 -4.74 -8.38
C ILE A 42 1.84 -3.80 -7.94
N ARG A 43 1.46 -2.65 -7.37
CA ARG A 43 2.36 -1.67 -6.76
C ARG A 43 2.36 -1.85 -5.24
N PHE A 44 3.52 -1.64 -4.63
CA PHE A 44 3.70 -1.77 -3.18
C PHE A 44 4.04 -0.41 -2.59
N ASP A 45 3.25 0.02 -1.61
CA ASP A 45 3.39 1.31 -0.95
C ASP A 45 3.37 1.11 0.57
N LYS A 46 4.26 1.80 1.29
CA LYS A 46 4.23 1.82 2.75
C LYS A 46 3.37 2.99 3.22
N VAL A 47 2.28 2.71 3.92
CA VAL A 47 1.45 3.78 4.48
C VAL A 47 2.14 4.32 5.72
N PRO A 48 2.45 5.63 5.77
CA PRO A 48 3.07 6.24 6.93
C PRO A 48 2.18 6.05 8.16
N GLN A 49 2.79 5.67 9.29
CA GLN A 49 2.10 5.58 10.58
C GLN A 49 1.95 6.97 11.22
N HIS A 50 2.94 7.84 10.96
CA HIS A 50 2.96 9.24 11.34
C HIS A 50 2.76 10.11 10.11
N LEU A 51 1.51 10.40 9.81
CA LEU A 51 1.13 11.66 9.16
C LEU A 51 -0.02 12.20 10.02
N ASN A 52 0.29 13.10 10.97
CA ASN A 52 -0.13 14.49 10.78
C ASN A 52 -0.43 14.76 9.30
N PHE A 53 -1.71 14.94 9.00
CA PHE A 53 -2.19 15.45 7.72
C PHE A 53 -1.42 16.74 7.40
N VAL A 54 -0.30 16.63 6.70
CA VAL A 54 0.28 17.73 5.94
C VAL A 54 0.09 17.29 4.50
N GLY A 55 -0.72 18.06 3.79
CA GLY A 55 -1.33 17.69 2.53
C GLY A 55 -0.34 17.07 1.56
N PHE A 56 -0.81 16.05 0.84
CA PHE A 56 -0.36 15.85 -0.53
C PHE A 56 -0.77 17.11 -1.32
N SER A 57 0.05 18.16 -1.25
CA SER A 57 0.19 19.11 -2.33
C SER A 57 0.94 18.36 -3.43
N TYR A 58 0.20 17.70 -4.31
CA TYR A 58 0.68 17.51 -5.68
C TYR A 58 0.53 18.87 -6.36
N GLY A 59 1.64 19.58 -6.50
CA GLY A 59 1.69 20.87 -7.17
C GLY A 59 2.99 21.59 -6.82
N ILE A 60 4.06 21.25 -7.53
CA ILE A 60 4.85 22.11 -8.45
C ILE A 60 5.42 21.16 -9.51
#